data_AF-A0A1S1D3D1-F1
#
_entry.id   AF-A0A1S1D3D1-F1
#
_cell.length_a   1.000
_cell.length_b   1.000
_cell.length_c   1.000
_cell.angle_alpha   90.00
_cell.angle_beta   90.00
_cell.angle_gamma   90.00
#
_symmetry.space_group_name_H-M   'P 1'
#
loop_
_entity.id
_entity.type
_entity.pdbx_description
1 polymer ?
#
loop_
_entity_poly.entity_id
_entity_poly.type
_entity_poly.pdbx_seq_one_letter_code
_entity_poly.pdbx_strand_id
1 'polypeptide(L)'
;MADDKNTANTSPFPEGYQPQSRRERREMEEYFARLAAEKAADEKAAAEQSAAENAGAEKAAPWAASTGAAEATENDTKSVREVVASAEASAASAGVTASSAAATSSSAKDVKKSAAEKSAAAKNTEREETTDEESAVDVETTKDFSEMTPKERRKAKRAEQAELTYSQAQEEGRLGEWLWVQAREGGTVILYALVIAFLVKTFLLRGFYIPSGSMEQTLQVNDRVFINVAGSYFSEPKRGDVIVFKDSQGWIPSTQKTSSPLKDALSFAGILPDTSSNFLVKRVIGTPGDVVESDGNGKIKVNGVEITEPYLYPGNPPSEMPFKVTVPAGKYFVMGDHRSNSADSRYHISDGTAFISKDDVQGNVFVVAWPLNHFGLLQDQSSVFSSIPEPTSTPSE
;
A
#
# COMPACT_ATOMS: atom_id res chain seq x y z
N MET A 1 32.72 64.77 18.03
CA MET A 1 31.55 63.94 18.38
C MET A 1 31.67 62.63 17.61
N ALA A 2 31.80 61.52 18.32
CA ALA A 2 31.78 60.19 17.73
C ALA A 2 30.32 59.80 17.52
N ASP A 3 29.94 59.55 16.27
CA ASP A 3 28.61 59.05 15.93
C ASP A 3 28.54 57.56 16.20
N ASP A 4 27.66 57.22 17.13
CA ASP A 4 27.34 55.87 17.57
C ASP A 4 26.62 55.12 16.44
N LYS A 5 27.35 54.32 15.66
CA LYS A 5 26.80 53.42 14.64
C LYS A 5 26.82 51.98 15.13
N ASN A 6 26.03 51.68 16.15
CA ASN A 6 25.64 50.31 16.47
C ASN A 6 24.30 49.99 15.79
N THR A 7 24.28 49.95 14.46
CA THR A 7 23.21 49.27 13.72
C THR A 7 23.50 47.78 13.82
N ALA A 8 22.82 47.12 14.76
CA ALA A 8 22.84 45.67 14.89
C ALA A 8 22.54 45.04 13.52
N ASN A 9 23.52 44.33 12.98
CA ASN A 9 23.38 43.51 11.79
C ASN A 9 22.52 42.29 12.14
N THR A 10 21.21 42.50 12.25
CA THR A 10 20.24 41.41 12.44
C THR A 10 20.10 40.72 11.10
N SER A 11 20.82 39.61 10.94
CA SER A 11 20.68 38.73 9.79
C SER A 11 19.20 38.32 9.68
N PRO A 12 18.55 38.44 8.51
CA PRO A 12 17.18 37.98 8.30
C PRO A 12 17.06 36.46 8.29
N PHE A 13 18.16 35.75 8.49
CA PHE A 13 18.25 34.30 8.48
C PHE A 13 18.21 33.73 9.91
N PRO A 14 17.63 32.52 10.09
CA PRO A 14 17.66 31.82 11.36
C PRO A 14 19.09 31.56 11.84
N GLU A 15 19.25 31.50 13.15
CA GLU A 15 20.54 31.33 13.81
C GLU A 15 21.24 30.06 13.32
N GLY A 16 22.47 30.20 12.82
CA GLY A 16 23.25 29.10 12.22
C GLY A 16 23.13 28.94 10.70
N TYR A 17 22.23 29.66 10.01
CA TYR A 17 22.16 29.64 8.54
C TYR A 17 23.13 30.65 7.91
N GLN A 18 24.06 30.16 7.08
CA GLN A 18 24.99 30.97 6.30
C GLN A 18 24.84 30.68 4.80
N PRO A 19 24.41 31.65 3.97
CA PRO A 19 24.24 31.44 2.54
C PRO A 19 25.60 31.25 1.86
N GLN A 20 25.70 30.28 0.94
CA GLN A 20 26.95 29.93 0.26
C GLN A 20 27.26 30.83 -0.94
N SER A 21 26.26 31.57 -1.44
CA SER A 21 26.44 32.52 -2.55
C SER A 21 25.57 33.78 -2.39
N ARG A 22 25.94 34.86 -3.08
CA ARG A 22 25.12 36.10 -3.10
C ARG A 22 23.74 35.89 -3.74
N ARG A 23 23.63 34.95 -4.68
CA ARG A 23 22.37 34.62 -5.33
C ARG A 23 21.44 33.88 -4.36
N GLU A 24 21.95 32.85 -3.70
CA GLU A 24 21.23 32.11 -2.66
C GLU A 24 20.80 33.02 -1.51
N ARG A 25 21.68 33.95 -1.09
CA ARG A 25 21.32 34.95 -0.09
C ARG A 25 20.07 35.74 -0.47
N ARG A 26 19.97 36.19 -1.72
CA ARG A 26 18.81 36.96 -2.20
C ARG A 26 17.55 36.11 -2.28
N GLU A 27 17.68 34.87 -2.78
CA GLU A 27 16.56 33.92 -2.87
C GLU A 27 16.01 33.58 -1.47
N MET A 28 16.90 33.41 -0.49
CA MET A 28 16.51 33.12 0.90
C MET A 28 15.98 34.35 1.64
N GLU A 29 16.50 35.55 1.36
CA GLU A 29 15.94 36.81 1.89
C GLU A 29 14.49 37.00 1.42
N GLU A 30 14.21 36.73 0.15
CA GLU A 30 12.84 36.78 -0.39
C GLU A 30 11.94 35.69 0.21
N TYR A 31 12.47 34.49 0.44
CA TYR A 31 11.75 33.38 1.08
C TYR A 31 11.35 33.70 2.52
N PHE A 32 12.29 34.16 3.35
CA PHE A 32 12.00 34.49 4.75
C PHE A 32 11.14 35.74 4.89
N ALA A 33 11.23 36.71 3.97
CA ALA A 33 10.33 37.85 3.94
C ALA A 33 8.87 37.44 3.67
N ARG A 34 8.64 36.44 2.80
CA ARG A 34 7.29 35.89 2.56
C ARG A 34 6.74 35.19 3.79
N LEU A 35 7.53 34.34 4.43
CA LEU A 35 7.15 33.68 5.68
C LEU A 35 6.80 34.67 6.79
N ALA A 36 7.58 35.75 6.93
CA ALA A 36 7.28 36.80 7.91
C ALA A 36 5.98 37.54 7.60
N ALA A 37 5.70 37.81 6.32
CA ALA A 37 4.45 38.45 5.89
C ALA A 37 3.22 37.55 6.09
N GLU A 38 3.37 36.25 5.82
CA GLU A 38 2.33 35.23 6.06
C GLU A 38 2.02 35.11 7.55
N LYS A 39 3.05 34.99 8.39
CA LYS A 39 2.87 34.95 9.85
C LYS A 39 2.22 36.23 10.40
N ALA A 40 2.59 37.41 9.88
CA ALA A 40 1.96 38.66 10.28
C ALA A 40 0.50 38.77 9.81
N ALA A 41 0.14 38.11 8.70
CA ALA A 41 -1.24 38.02 8.23
C ALA A 41 -2.05 37.06 9.12
N ASP A 42 -1.49 35.92 9.50
CA ASP A 42 -2.12 34.97 10.42
C ASP A 42 -2.34 35.56 11.82
N GLU A 43 -1.36 36.30 12.35
CA GLU A 43 -1.50 37.00 13.63
C GLU A 43 -2.57 38.09 13.57
N LYS A 44 -2.70 38.81 12.45
CA LYS A 44 -3.80 39.76 12.24
C LYS A 44 -5.16 39.08 12.13
N ALA A 45 -5.25 37.95 11.41
CA ALA A 45 -6.48 37.18 11.30
C ALA A 45 -6.93 36.61 12.65
N ALA A 46 -5.99 36.13 13.47
CA ALA A 46 -6.26 35.68 14.84
C ALA A 46 -6.69 36.85 15.76
N ALA A 47 -6.10 38.03 15.61
CA ALA A 47 -6.49 39.23 16.35
C ALA A 47 -7.90 39.73 15.95
N GLU A 48 -8.27 39.64 14.67
CA GLU A 48 -9.62 39.99 14.20
C GLU A 48 -10.68 38.97 14.65
N GLN A 49 -10.37 37.67 14.67
CA GLN A 49 -11.27 36.65 15.22
C GLN A 49 -11.53 36.82 16.73
N SER A 50 -10.49 37.11 17.51
CA SER A 50 -10.65 37.35 18.95
C SER A 50 -11.37 38.68 19.27
N ALA A 51 -11.28 39.68 18.39
CA ALA A 51 -12.08 40.91 18.50
C ALA A 51 -13.57 40.68 18.15
N ALA A 52 -13.86 39.80 17.18
CA ALA A 52 -15.23 39.44 16.80
C ALA A 52 -15.94 38.60 17.88
N GLU A 53 -15.21 37.74 18.60
CA GLU A 53 -15.75 36.93 19.70
C GLU A 53 -16.13 37.78 20.92
N ASN A 54 -15.35 38.82 21.24
CA ASN A 54 -15.65 39.76 22.33
C ASN A 54 -16.81 40.72 22.01
N ALA A 55 -17.06 41.05 20.74
CA ALA A 55 -18.20 41.88 20.33
C ALA A 55 -19.54 41.09 20.29
N GLY A 56 -19.49 39.76 20.19
CA GLY A 56 -20.66 38.88 20.21
C GLY A 56 -21.27 38.65 21.60
N ALA A 57 -20.50 38.89 22.67
CA ALA A 57 -20.93 38.66 24.06
C ALA A 57 -21.80 39.78 24.66
N GLU A 58 -21.88 40.97 24.04
CA GLU A 58 -22.70 42.10 24.55
C GLU A 58 -24.12 42.17 23.98
N LYS A 59 -24.56 41.23 23.14
CA LYS A 59 -25.92 41.19 22.58
C LYS A 59 -26.66 39.87 22.84
N ALA A 60 -26.85 39.51 24.11
CA ALA A 60 -27.83 38.49 24.48
C ALA A 60 -28.39 38.69 25.90
N ALA A 61 -29.23 39.70 26.10
CA ALA A 61 -30.40 39.68 27.01
C ALA A 61 -31.24 40.96 26.80
N PRO A 62 -32.57 40.84 26.62
CA PRO A 62 -33.43 41.27 27.72
C PRO A 62 -34.71 40.45 27.86
N TRP A 63 -35.07 40.09 29.08
CA TRP A 63 -36.44 40.25 29.58
C TRP A 63 -36.40 40.41 31.10
N ALA A 64 -37.22 41.33 31.60
CA ALA A 64 -37.28 41.74 33.00
C ALA A 64 -38.65 41.45 33.61
N ALA A 65 -38.59 41.19 34.93
CA ALA A 65 -39.53 41.50 36.00
C ALA A 65 -40.76 40.59 36.23
N SER A 66 -40.83 40.02 37.44
CA SER A 66 -41.70 40.61 38.48
C SER A 66 -41.32 40.16 39.90
N THR A 67 -41.48 41.12 40.81
CA THR A 67 -41.21 41.20 42.25
C THR A 67 -42.06 40.31 43.17
N GLY A 68 -41.50 39.94 44.32
CA GLY A 68 -42.22 39.46 45.51
C GLY A 68 -41.30 39.47 46.74
N ALA A 69 -41.77 40.04 47.86
CA ALA A 69 -40.99 40.54 48.99
C ALA A 69 -40.95 39.60 50.23
N ALA A 70 -40.02 39.93 51.14
CA ALA A 70 -39.88 39.50 52.56
C ALA A 70 -39.50 38.02 52.77
N GLU A 71 -38.73 37.60 53.77
CA GLU A 71 -38.54 38.08 55.14
C GLU A 71 -37.25 37.47 55.71
N ALA A 72 -36.67 38.13 56.72
CA ALA A 72 -35.44 37.74 57.41
C ALA A 72 -35.62 36.49 58.30
N THR A 73 -34.54 35.74 58.53
CA THR A 73 -34.07 35.35 59.88
C THR A 73 -32.70 34.68 59.82
N GLU A 74 -31.78 35.19 60.63
CA GLU A 74 -30.59 34.52 61.15
C GLU A 74 -30.92 33.17 61.83
N ASN A 75 -29.99 32.21 61.78
CA ASN A 75 -29.40 31.68 63.01
C ASN A 75 -28.20 30.75 62.72
N ASP A 76 -27.14 31.04 63.47
CA ASP A 76 -26.00 30.19 63.77
C ASP A 76 -26.37 28.75 64.16
N THR A 77 -25.52 27.77 63.85
CA THR A 77 -24.68 27.14 64.90
C THR A 77 -23.72 26.07 64.37
N LYS A 78 -22.55 26.16 64.96
CA LYS A 78 -21.30 25.40 64.89
C LYS A 78 -21.35 24.07 65.65
N SER A 79 -20.72 23.01 65.11
CA SER A 79 -20.03 21.90 65.84
C SER A 79 -19.51 20.91 64.77
N VAL A 80 -18.22 20.68 64.47
CA VAL A 80 -17.01 20.30 65.23
C VAL A 80 -17.00 18.87 65.79
N ARG A 81 -16.30 17.99 65.05
CA ARG A 81 -15.40 16.87 65.45
C ARG A 81 -14.97 16.18 64.14
N GLU A 82 -13.72 16.16 63.65
CA GLU A 82 -12.44 15.68 64.20
C GLU A 82 -12.60 14.24 64.76
N VAL A 83 -11.82 13.21 64.41
CA VAL A 83 -10.34 13.11 64.45
C VAL A 83 -9.80 11.83 63.72
N VAL A 84 -8.52 11.89 63.26
CA VAL A 84 -7.46 10.86 62.97
C VAL A 84 -7.71 9.79 61.89
N ALA A 85 -6.94 9.63 60.79
CA ALA A 85 -5.49 9.33 60.60
C ALA A 85 -5.05 8.02 61.33
N SER A 86 -4.17 7.12 60.87
CA SER A 86 -3.07 7.06 59.90
C SER A 86 -2.85 5.57 59.54
N ALA A 87 -2.46 5.24 58.30
CA ALA A 87 -1.12 4.77 57.90
C ALA A 87 -0.51 3.60 58.72
N GLU A 88 -0.15 2.49 58.06
CA GLU A 88 1.25 2.20 57.70
C GLU A 88 1.40 0.85 56.97
N ALA A 89 2.43 0.80 56.13
CA ALA A 89 2.92 -0.33 55.36
C ALA A 89 3.74 -1.31 56.23
N SER A 90 3.94 -2.55 55.75
CA SER A 90 5.25 -3.22 55.86
C SER A 90 5.34 -4.45 54.96
N ALA A 91 6.58 -4.81 54.65
CA ALA A 91 7.07 -5.58 53.52
C ALA A 91 7.46 -7.04 53.84
N ALA A 92 7.60 -7.81 52.75
CA ALA A 92 8.62 -8.82 52.45
C ALA A 92 8.80 -10.08 53.35
N SER A 93 8.73 -11.27 52.76
CA SER A 93 9.87 -11.98 52.13
C SER A 93 9.66 -13.50 52.08
N ALA A 94 10.13 -14.14 51.00
CA ALA A 94 11.05 -15.29 50.99
C ALA A 94 10.88 -16.13 49.70
N GLY A 95 11.88 -16.05 48.83
CA GLY A 95 12.10 -17.00 47.74
C GLY A 95 13.03 -18.15 48.15
N VAL A 96 13.04 -19.20 47.35
CA VAL A 96 13.94 -20.35 47.45
C VAL A 96 14.60 -20.61 46.08
N THR A 97 15.91 -20.33 46.05
CA THR A 97 17.05 -21.00 45.37
C THR A 97 16.98 -21.33 43.88
N ALA A 98 17.83 -20.74 43.02
CA ALA A 98 19.24 -21.10 42.71
C ALA A 98 19.33 -22.31 41.73
N SER A 99 20.22 -22.44 40.75
CA SER A 99 21.38 -21.70 40.22
C SER A 99 21.87 -22.45 38.96
N SER A 100 22.69 -21.76 38.13
CA SER A 100 23.75 -22.29 37.25
C SER A 100 23.34 -23.02 35.95
N ALA A 101 24.14 -23.09 34.89
CA ALA A 101 25.24 -22.30 34.31
C ALA A 101 25.62 -23.02 32.99
N ALA A 102 26.04 -22.23 31.99
CA ALA A 102 27.10 -22.53 31.01
C ALA A 102 26.99 -23.66 29.95
N ALA A 103 27.41 -23.25 28.74
CA ALA A 103 28.33 -23.93 27.80
C ALA A 103 27.78 -24.90 26.72
N THR A 104 27.88 -24.41 25.47
CA THR A 104 28.50 -25.01 24.27
C THR A 104 28.39 -26.52 23.97
N SER A 105 28.02 -26.83 22.71
CA SER A 105 28.79 -27.61 21.70
C SER A 105 28.01 -28.68 20.93
N SER A 106 28.19 -28.61 19.60
CA SER A 106 28.43 -29.70 18.62
C SER A 106 27.55 -30.97 18.54
N SER A 107 27.13 -31.20 17.29
CA SER A 107 27.25 -32.46 16.51
C SER A 107 26.49 -33.73 16.90
N ALA A 108 25.60 -34.11 15.97
CA ALA A 108 25.52 -35.39 15.25
C ALA A 108 25.48 -36.73 16.03
N LYS A 109 24.40 -37.49 15.81
CA LYS A 109 24.35 -38.94 15.49
C LYS A 109 22.88 -39.33 15.22
N ASP A 110 22.53 -39.72 14.00
CA ASP A 110 22.56 -41.10 13.45
C ASP A 110 21.60 -42.08 14.13
N VAL A 111 20.81 -42.77 13.28
CA VAL A 111 20.71 -44.25 13.11
C VAL A 111 19.38 -44.50 12.35
N LYS A 112 19.32 -44.87 11.06
CA LYS A 112 19.88 -46.01 10.30
C LYS A 112 19.06 -47.30 10.43
N LYS A 113 18.36 -47.67 9.34
CA LYS A 113 18.21 -49.02 8.75
C LYS A 113 17.20 -48.94 7.59
N SER A 114 17.27 -49.62 6.45
CA SER A 114 18.13 -50.68 5.87
C SER A 114 17.69 -50.77 4.40
N ALA A 115 18.58 -50.76 3.41
CA ALA A 115 19.32 -51.90 2.85
C ALA A 115 18.56 -52.70 1.77
N ALA A 116 19.13 -52.74 0.56
CA ALA A 116 19.32 -53.89 -0.34
C ALA A 116 19.89 -53.35 -1.67
N GLU A 117 21.21 -53.37 -1.84
CA GLU A 117 22.02 -54.40 -2.56
C GLU A 117 22.27 -54.00 -4.03
N LYS A 118 23.53 -53.61 -4.36
CA LYS A 118 24.63 -54.47 -4.89
C LYS A 118 24.42 -54.78 -6.38
N SER A 119 25.41 -54.80 -7.27
CA SER A 119 26.85 -54.58 -7.24
C SER A 119 27.40 -54.92 -8.64
N ALA A 120 28.66 -54.56 -8.87
CA ALA A 120 29.59 -55.08 -9.89
C ALA A 120 29.55 -54.34 -11.24
N ALA A 121 30.53 -53.49 -11.60
CA ALA A 121 32.00 -53.60 -11.67
C ALA A 121 32.49 -53.81 -13.12
N ALA A 122 33.05 -52.71 -13.65
CA ALA A 122 34.38 -52.58 -14.27
C ALA A 122 34.81 -53.55 -15.39
N LYS A 123 35.16 -52.98 -16.56
CA LYS A 123 36.55 -52.96 -17.05
C LYS A 123 36.75 -52.05 -18.29
N ASN A 124 37.92 -51.40 -18.29
CA ASN A 124 38.64 -50.64 -19.33
C ASN A 124 38.36 -50.98 -20.80
N THR A 125 38.66 -50.06 -21.73
CA THR A 125 39.78 -50.23 -22.70
C THR A 125 40.18 -48.87 -23.31
N GLU A 126 41.50 -48.65 -23.40
CA GLU A 126 42.22 -47.60 -24.12
C GLU A 126 42.25 -47.85 -25.66
N ARG A 127 42.38 -46.76 -26.42
CA ARG A 127 43.19 -46.57 -27.66
C ARG A 127 42.96 -47.51 -28.86
N GLU A 128 42.60 -46.94 -30.02
CA GLU A 128 43.54 -46.76 -31.15
C GLU A 128 42.93 -46.00 -32.33
N GLU A 129 43.81 -45.21 -32.93
CA GLU A 129 43.70 -44.44 -34.16
C GLU A 129 43.98 -45.37 -35.34
N THR A 130 43.10 -45.41 -36.35
CA THR A 130 43.50 -45.75 -37.73
C THR A 130 42.64 -44.96 -38.72
N THR A 131 43.35 -44.20 -39.53
CA THR A 131 42.96 -43.67 -40.83
C THR A 131 42.47 -44.79 -41.74
N ASP A 132 41.46 -44.51 -42.58
CA ASP A 132 41.46 -44.91 -43.98
C ASP A 132 40.60 -43.92 -44.78
N GLU A 133 41.23 -43.29 -45.77
CA GLU A 133 40.58 -42.61 -46.88
C GLU A 133 39.79 -43.65 -47.70
N GLU A 134 38.56 -43.33 -48.11
CA GLU A 134 38.16 -43.71 -49.46
C GLU A 134 37.24 -42.65 -50.07
N SER A 135 37.67 -42.23 -51.24
CA SER A 135 37.16 -41.21 -52.13
C SER A 135 35.90 -41.61 -52.89
N ALA A 136 35.18 -40.55 -53.30
CA ALA A 136 34.42 -40.44 -54.55
C ALA A 136 33.10 -41.22 -54.64
N VAL A 137 32.04 -40.52 -55.03
CA VAL A 137 31.60 -40.40 -56.44
C VAL A 137 30.23 -39.72 -56.45
N ASP A 138 30.13 -38.64 -57.24
CA ASP A 138 28.88 -38.02 -57.68
C ASP A 138 27.85 -39.06 -58.11
N VAL A 139 26.66 -39.02 -57.52
CA VAL A 139 25.50 -39.70 -58.08
C VAL A 139 24.29 -38.79 -57.92
N GLU A 140 24.13 -37.88 -58.89
CA GLU A 140 22.80 -37.52 -59.37
C GLU A 140 22.08 -38.83 -59.70
N THR A 141 21.05 -39.17 -58.95
CA THR A 141 20.02 -40.06 -59.49
C THR A 141 18.67 -39.65 -58.92
N THR A 142 17.90 -39.02 -59.78
CA THR A 142 16.44 -39.13 -59.86
C THR A 142 16.03 -40.60 -59.77
N LYS A 143 15.87 -41.12 -58.55
CA LYS A 143 15.37 -42.49 -58.33
C LYS A 143 13.86 -42.46 -58.14
N ASP A 144 13.22 -43.12 -59.10
CA ASP A 144 11.80 -43.34 -59.27
C ASP A 144 11.15 -43.92 -57.98
N PHE A 145 10.00 -43.36 -57.58
CA PHE A 145 9.35 -43.59 -56.29
C PHE A 145 8.72 -45.00 -56.13
N SER A 146 8.92 -45.91 -57.08
CA SER A 146 8.22 -47.20 -57.16
C SER A 146 8.89 -48.36 -56.39
N GLU A 147 10.14 -48.23 -55.94
CA GLU A 147 10.90 -49.36 -55.35
C GLU A 147 11.28 -49.19 -53.86
N MET A 148 10.70 -48.24 -53.13
CA MET A 148 10.98 -48.11 -51.69
C MET A 148 10.13 -49.03 -50.82
N THR A 149 10.76 -49.75 -49.90
CA THR A 149 10.05 -50.53 -48.88
C THR A 149 9.26 -49.61 -47.93
N PRO A 150 8.16 -50.08 -47.30
CA PRO A 150 7.34 -49.24 -46.41
C PRO A 150 8.11 -48.63 -45.23
N LYS A 151 9.19 -49.29 -44.78
CA LYS A 151 10.09 -48.80 -43.73
C LYS A 151 10.98 -47.65 -44.24
N GLU A 152 11.48 -47.74 -45.47
CA GLU A 152 12.29 -46.69 -46.08
C GLU A 152 11.45 -45.45 -46.41
N ARG A 153 10.22 -45.62 -46.92
CA ARG A 153 9.27 -44.50 -47.08
C ARG A 153 8.96 -43.78 -45.76
N ARG A 154 8.84 -44.53 -44.66
CA ARG A 154 8.63 -43.95 -43.32
C ARG A 154 9.88 -43.25 -42.79
N LYS A 155 11.07 -43.76 -43.10
CA LYS A 155 12.35 -43.16 -42.71
C LYS A 155 12.66 -41.91 -43.52
N ALA A 156 12.37 -41.92 -44.83
CA ALA A 156 12.46 -40.77 -45.72
C ALA A 156 11.45 -39.67 -45.33
N LYS A 157 10.18 -40.02 -45.08
CA LYS A 157 9.20 -39.08 -44.51
C LYS A 157 9.60 -38.53 -43.14
N ARG A 158 10.25 -39.35 -42.30
CA ARG A 158 10.78 -38.89 -41.00
C ARG A 158 11.99 -37.99 -41.13
N ALA A 159 12.85 -38.21 -42.12
CA ALA A 159 14.01 -37.36 -42.40
C ALA A 159 13.58 -36.02 -43.04
N GLU A 160 12.53 -36.04 -43.86
CA GLU A 160 11.88 -34.83 -44.40
C GLU A 160 11.15 -34.03 -43.31
N GLN A 161 10.66 -34.69 -42.25
CA GLN A 161 10.04 -34.06 -41.07
C GLN A 161 11.01 -33.78 -39.92
N ALA A 162 12.28 -34.19 -40.01
CA ALA A 162 13.26 -33.94 -38.96
C ALA A 162 13.72 -32.49 -39.12
N GLU A 163 13.57 -31.70 -38.05
CA GLU A 163 14.14 -30.36 -37.99
C GLU A 163 15.60 -30.41 -38.47
N LEU A 164 15.91 -29.66 -39.53
CA LEU A 164 17.26 -29.47 -40.02
C LEU A 164 18.15 -29.12 -38.83
N THR A 165 19.06 -30.02 -38.48
CA THR A 165 20.04 -29.73 -37.43
C THR A 165 21.01 -28.69 -38.00
N TYR A 166 21.43 -27.71 -37.19
CA TYR A 166 22.24 -26.57 -37.63
C TYR A 166 23.45 -26.94 -38.52
N SER A 167 24.12 -28.06 -38.21
CA SER A 167 25.23 -28.59 -39.00
C SER A 167 24.84 -29.04 -40.42
N GLN A 168 23.66 -29.64 -40.59
CA GLN A 168 23.14 -30.08 -41.89
C GLN A 168 22.68 -28.91 -42.75
N ALA A 169 22.09 -27.87 -42.13
CA ALA A 169 21.69 -26.65 -42.85
C ALA A 169 22.90 -25.86 -43.41
N GLN A 170 24.06 -25.96 -42.76
CA GLN A 170 25.30 -25.32 -43.19
C GLN A 170 25.95 -26.06 -44.37
N GLU A 171 25.95 -27.39 -44.37
CA GLU A 171 26.48 -28.19 -45.49
C GLU A 171 25.62 -28.08 -46.77
N GLU A 172 24.30 -27.97 -46.63
CA GLU A 172 23.38 -27.85 -47.78
C GLU A 172 23.20 -26.42 -48.31
N GLY A 173 23.84 -25.40 -47.71
CA GLY A 173 23.65 -23.99 -48.09
C GLY A 173 22.25 -23.42 -47.79
N ARG A 174 21.43 -24.13 -47.01
CA ARG A 174 20.02 -23.81 -46.67
C ARG A 174 19.87 -23.10 -45.33
N LEU A 175 20.93 -22.45 -44.85
CA LEU A 175 20.96 -21.65 -43.62
C LEU A 175 19.81 -20.63 -43.55
N GLY A 176 19.43 -20.04 -44.68
CA GLY A 176 18.30 -19.09 -44.75
C GLY A 176 16.95 -19.72 -44.38
N GLU A 177 16.67 -20.93 -44.85
CA GLU A 177 15.44 -21.65 -44.52
C GLU A 177 15.41 -22.09 -43.06
N TRP A 178 16.55 -22.59 -42.55
CA TRP A 178 16.69 -22.95 -41.13
C TRP A 178 16.51 -21.73 -40.21
N LEU A 179 17.18 -20.61 -40.52
CA LEU A 179 17.03 -19.35 -39.79
C LEU A 179 15.59 -18.82 -39.85
N TRP A 180 14.91 -18.95 -40.98
CA TRP A 180 13.53 -18.49 -41.13
C TRP A 180 12.56 -19.34 -40.31
N VAL A 181 12.74 -20.67 -40.28
CA VAL A 181 11.94 -21.57 -39.43
C VAL A 181 12.15 -21.23 -37.95
N GLN A 182 13.41 -21.11 -37.51
CA GLN A 182 13.74 -20.73 -36.13
C GLN A 182 13.21 -19.33 -35.77
N ALA A 183 13.31 -18.36 -36.67
CA ALA A 183 12.75 -17.03 -36.47
C ALA A 183 11.22 -17.04 -36.41
N ARG A 184 10.54 -17.86 -37.21
CA ARG A 184 9.08 -18.00 -37.17
C ARG A 184 8.61 -18.64 -35.87
N GLU A 185 9.26 -19.72 -35.45
CA GLU A 185 8.91 -20.45 -34.22
C GLU A 185 9.24 -19.64 -32.97
N GLY A 186 10.46 -19.10 -32.89
CA GLY A 186 10.86 -18.19 -31.82
C GLY A 186 10.01 -16.93 -31.79
N GLY A 187 9.73 -16.35 -32.95
CA GLY A 187 8.84 -15.19 -33.10
C GLY A 187 7.41 -15.48 -32.64
N THR A 188 6.90 -16.69 -32.87
CA THR A 188 5.56 -17.11 -32.42
C THR A 188 5.50 -17.25 -30.90
N VAL A 189 6.55 -17.80 -30.26
CA VAL A 189 6.63 -17.86 -28.80
C VAL A 189 6.71 -16.46 -28.20
N ILE A 190 7.54 -15.58 -28.77
CA ILE A 190 7.64 -14.18 -28.34
C ILE A 190 6.30 -13.48 -28.51
N LEU A 191 5.60 -13.70 -29.62
CA LEU A 191 4.28 -13.14 -29.87
C LEU A 191 3.29 -13.59 -28.79
N TYR A 192 3.21 -14.89 -28.49
CA TYR A 192 2.34 -15.37 -27.41
C TYR A 192 2.72 -14.79 -26.05
N ALA A 193 4.01 -14.70 -25.73
CA ALA A 193 4.48 -14.08 -24.50
C ALA A 193 4.07 -12.60 -24.40
N LEU A 194 4.18 -11.85 -25.51
CA LEU A 194 3.76 -10.45 -25.57
C LEU A 194 2.24 -10.29 -25.46
N VAL A 195 1.46 -11.16 -26.12
CA VAL A 195 -0.01 -11.15 -26.03
C VAL A 195 -0.46 -11.48 -24.61
N ILE A 196 0.11 -12.51 -23.97
CA ILE A 196 -0.20 -12.86 -22.59
C ILE A 196 0.20 -11.71 -21.65
N ALA A 197 1.41 -11.16 -21.80
CA ALA A 197 1.86 -10.03 -21.00
C ALA A 197 0.95 -8.80 -21.20
N PHE A 198 0.51 -8.53 -22.43
CA PHE A 198 -0.43 -7.46 -22.75
C PHE A 198 -1.79 -7.69 -22.06
N LEU A 199 -2.37 -8.89 -22.15
CA LEU A 199 -3.64 -9.23 -21.51
C LEU A 199 -3.55 -9.14 -19.98
N VAL A 200 -2.47 -9.67 -19.39
CA VAL A 200 -2.25 -9.57 -17.94
C VAL A 200 -2.12 -8.11 -17.52
N LYS A 201 -1.34 -7.31 -18.25
CA LYS A 201 -1.14 -5.89 -17.93
C LYS A 201 -2.39 -5.05 -18.15
N THR A 202 -3.21 -5.36 -19.15
CA THR A 202 -4.42 -4.57 -19.45
C THR A 202 -5.60 -4.93 -18.56
N PHE A 203 -5.77 -6.21 -18.20
CA PHE A 203 -6.98 -6.67 -17.50
C PHE A 203 -6.76 -7.01 -16.03
N LEU A 204 -5.53 -7.35 -15.60
CA LEU A 204 -5.29 -7.84 -14.23
C LEU A 204 -4.62 -6.80 -13.33
N LEU A 205 -3.78 -5.90 -13.87
CA LEU A 205 -2.91 -5.04 -13.08
C LEU A 205 -3.06 -3.56 -13.45
N ARG A 206 -3.53 -2.73 -12.51
CA ARG A 206 -3.49 -1.27 -12.66
C ARG A 206 -2.62 -0.65 -11.57
N GLY A 207 -1.72 0.24 -11.97
CA GLY A 207 -0.79 0.92 -11.08
C GLY A 207 -1.32 2.27 -10.60
N PHE A 208 -1.18 2.54 -9.30
CA PHE A 208 -1.48 3.83 -8.68
C PHE A 208 -0.27 4.35 -7.92
N TYR A 209 -0.19 5.68 -7.78
CA TYR A 209 0.81 6.35 -6.95
C TYR A 209 0.13 6.96 -5.72
N ILE A 210 0.78 6.85 -4.56
CA ILE A 210 0.25 7.31 -3.28
C ILE A 210 0.84 8.70 -2.95
N PRO A 211 0.05 9.79 -3.09
CA PRO A 211 0.55 11.14 -2.84
C PRO A 211 0.42 11.59 -1.37
N SER A 212 -0.29 10.83 -0.52
CA SER A 212 -0.67 11.27 0.83
C SER A 212 -0.34 10.25 1.92
N GLY A 213 -0.15 10.74 3.15
CA GLY A 213 0.21 9.94 4.32
C GLY A 213 -0.96 9.31 5.07
N SER A 214 -2.20 9.38 4.55
CA SER A 214 -3.40 8.89 5.24
C SER A 214 -3.43 7.37 5.51
N MET A 215 -2.56 6.63 4.82
CA MET A 215 -2.39 5.18 4.97
C MET A 215 -1.01 4.82 5.53
N GLU A 216 -0.26 5.78 6.08
CA GLU A 216 1.05 5.53 6.71
C GLU A 216 0.95 4.42 7.78
N GLN A 217 2.06 3.69 7.96
CA GLN A 217 2.16 2.34 8.54
C GLN A 217 1.90 1.21 7.53
N THR A 218 0.91 1.34 6.65
CA THR A 218 0.59 0.33 5.62
C THR A 218 1.12 0.71 4.25
N LEU A 219 0.91 1.96 3.84
CA LEU A 219 1.38 2.55 2.58
C LEU A 219 2.09 3.86 2.88
N GLN A 220 3.30 4.03 2.34
CA GLN A 220 4.09 5.23 2.51
C GLN A 220 3.83 6.23 1.39
N VAL A 221 4.11 7.50 1.68
CA VAL A 221 4.10 8.56 0.67
C VAL A 221 5.11 8.21 -0.42
N ASN A 222 4.70 8.32 -1.67
CA ASN A 222 5.43 7.94 -2.89
C ASN A 222 5.44 6.46 -3.26
N ASP A 223 4.73 5.60 -2.53
CA ASP A 223 4.55 4.21 -2.94
C ASP A 223 3.86 4.12 -4.31
N ARG A 224 4.31 3.16 -5.12
CA ARG A 224 3.59 2.73 -6.34
C ARG A 224 2.99 1.37 -6.06
N VAL A 225 1.68 1.30 -6.12
CA VAL A 225 0.92 0.11 -5.77
C VAL A 225 0.22 -0.46 -6.98
N PHE A 226 0.04 -1.78 -7.02
CA PHE A 226 -0.86 -2.41 -7.98
C PHE A 226 -2.14 -2.88 -7.29
N ILE A 227 -3.24 -2.73 -8.03
CA ILE A 227 -4.54 -3.29 -7.65
C ILE A 227 -4.90 -4.49 -8.52
N ASN A 228 -5.69 -5.39 -7.95
CA ASN A 228 -6.32 -6.47 -8.68
C ASN A 228 -7.66 -6.00 -9.27
N VAL A 229 -7.63 -5.60 -10.55
CA VAL A 229 -8.81 -5.06 -11.25
C VAL A 229 -9.84 -6.16 -11.52
N ALA A 230 -9.39 -7.34 -11.95
CA ALA A 230 -10.29 -8.48 -12.19
C ALA A 230 -11.01 -8.89 -10.90
N GLY A 231 -10.31 -8.84 -9.76
CA GLY A 231 -10.89 -9.10 -8.44
C GLY A 231 -12.12 -8.24 -8.17
N SER A 232 -12.10 -6.95 -8.52
CA SER A 232 -13.24 -6.03 -8.30
C SER A 232 -14.51 -6.45 -9.07
N TYR A 233 -14.37 -7.09 -10.24
CA TYR A 233 -15.51 -7.55 -11.04
C TYR A 233 -16.13 -8.85 -10.53
N PHE A 234 -15.34 -9.71 -9.89
CA PHE A 234 -15.78 -11.05 -9.48
C PHE A 234 -15.90 -11.22 -7.96
N SER A 235 -15.39 -10.29 -7.18
CA SER A 235 -15.33 -10.37 -5.72
C SER A 235 -15.55 -9.00 -5.11
N GLU A 236 -16.38 -8.96 -4.08
CA GLU A 236 -16.65 -7.75 -3.32
C GLU A 236 -15.54 -7.51 -2.30
N PRO A 237 -15.13 -6.24 -2.09
CA PRO A 237 -14.25 -5.87 -0.99
C PRO A 237 -14.77 -6.38 0.35
N LYS A 238 -13.87 -7.00 1.11
CA LYS A 238 -14.13 -7.53 2.44
C LYS A 238 -13.58 -6.58 3.50
N ARG A 239 -14.04 -6.78 4.74
CA ARG A 239 -13.50 -6.06 5.89
C ARG A 239 -11.99 -6.30 6.01
N GLY A 240 -11.24 -5.22 6.21
CA GLY A 240 -9.78 -5.23 6.27
C GLY A 240 -9.08 -5.05 4.92
N ASP A 241 -9.78 -5.14 3.80
CA ASP A 241 -9.16 -4.88 2.49
C ASP A 241 -8.77 -3.42 2.33
N VAL A 242 -7.63 -3.16 1.68
CA VAL A 242 -7.22 -1.82 1.25
C VAL A 242 -7.68 -1.62 -0.18
N ILE A 243 -8.56 -0.66 -0.42
CA ILE A 243 -9.16 -0.43 -1.73
C ILE A 243 -8.76 0.92 -2.30
N VAL A 244 -8.67 0.97 -3.64
CA VAL A 244 -8.60 2.21 -4.40
C VAL A 244 -9.98 2.48 -4.97
N PHE A 245 -10.51 3.69 -4.76
CA PHE A 245 -11.80 4.10 -5.28
C PHE A 245 -11.73 5.50 -5.89
N LYS A 246 -12.63 5.75 -6.85
CA LYS A 246 -12.79 7.06 -7.46
C LYS A 246 -13.57 7.97 -6.50
N ASP A 247 -13.10 9.18 -6.31
CA ASP A 247 -13.82 10.21 -5.59
C ASP A 247 -14.93 10.79 -6.50
N SER A 248 -16.12 10.20 -6.43
CA SER A 248 -17.33 10.67 -7.09
C SER A 248 -18.10 11.71 -6.27
N GLN A 249 -17.81 11.79 -4.97
CA GLN A 249 -18.54 12.58 -3.98
C GLN A 249 -17.84 13.92 -3.66
N GLY A 250 -16.61 14.12 -4.13
CA GLY A 250 -15.87 15.37 -3.99
C GLY A 250 -15.19 15.53 -2.63
N TRP A 251 -14.70 14.44 -2.04
CA TRP A 251 -13.92 14.45 -0.81
C TRP A 251 -12.61 15.23 -0.94
N ILE A 252 -12.02 15.28 -2.14
CA ILE A 252 -10.84 16.07 -2.45
C ILE A 252 -11.11 17.13 -3.53
N PRO A 253 -10.51 18.32 -3.42
CA PRO A 253 -10.65 19.36 -4.45
C PRO A 253 -10.07 18.89 -5.77
N SER A 254 -10.88 18.91 -6.83
CA SER A 254 -10.49 18.43 -8.16
C SER A 254 -9.32 19.26 -8.69
N THR A 255 -8.13 18.65 -8.78
CA THR A 255 -6.98 19.30 -9.43
C THR A 255 -7.12 19.15 -10.94
N GLN A 256 -7.07 20.26 -11.69
CA GLN A 256 -7.24 20.25 -13.15
C GLN A 256 -6.19 19.35 -13.82
N LYS A 257 -6.66 18.37 -14.59
CA LYS A 257 -5.81 17.41 -15.30
C LYS A 257 -5.09 18.11 -16.46
N THR A 258 -3.76 18.17 -16.44
CA THR A 258 -2.98 18.57 -17.63
C THR A 258 -2.81 17.34 -18.54
N SER A 259 -3.74 17.14 -19.46
CA SER A 259 -3.70 16.01 -20.41
C SER A 259 -2.62 16.26 -21.47
N SER A 260 -1.54 15.47 -21.44
CA SER A 260 -0.57 15.40 -22.53
C SER A 260 -0.58 13.97 -23.07
N PRO A 261 -0.79 13.77 -24.39
CA PRO A 261 -0.85 12.43 -24.99
C PRO A 261 0.39 11.55 -24.70
N LEU A 262 1.57 12.17 -24.55
CA LEU A 262 2.80 11.46 -24.17
C LEU A 262 2.74 10.95 -22.72
N LYS A 263 2.21 11.75 -21.79
CA LYS A 263 2.02 11.32 -20.40
C LYS A 263 0.99 10.20 -20.31
N ASP A 264 -0.08 10.27 -21.09
CA ASP A 264 -1.10 9.22 -21.13
C ASP A 264 -0.54 7.91 -21.69
N ALA A 265 0.25 7.97 -22.77
CA ALA A 265 0.93 6.81 -23.34
C ALA A 265 1.93 6.18 -22.35
N LEU A 266 2.69 7.00 -21.63
CA LEU A 266 3.64 6.52 -20.61
C LEU A 266 2.93 5.99 -19.36
N SER A 267 1.77 6.55 -19.00
CA SER A 267 0.93 6.05 -17.90
C SER A 267 0.28 4.72 -18.26
N PHE A 268 -0.22 4.60 -19.50
CA PHE A 268 -0.67 3.33 -20.08
C PHE A 268 0.46 2.30 -20.13
N ALA A 269 1.68 2.73 -20.48
CA ALA A 269 2.86 1.88 -20.44
C ALA A 269 3.31 1.52 -19.01
N GLY A 270 2.68 2.05 -17.96
CA GLY A 270 3.06 1.83 -16.55
C GLY A 270 4.42 2.43 -16.18
N ILE A 271 4.98 3.28 -17.04
CA ILE A 271 6.24 3.98 -16.82
C ILE A 271 5.99 5.19 -15.93
N LEU A 272 4.92 5.94 -16.24
CA LEU A 272 4.42 7.00 -15.39
C LEU A 272 3.27 6.50 -14.51
N PRO A 273 3.16 7.00 -13.27
CA PRO A 273 1.99 6.77 -12.45
C PRO A 273 0.78 7.53 -13.00
N ASP A 274 -0.40 6.92 -12.91
CA ASP A 274 -1.68 7.61 -13.13
C ASP A 274 -1.91 8.59 -11.98
N THR A 275 -1.53 9.86 -12.17
CA THR A 275 -1.76 10.94 -11.21
C THR A 275 -3.15 11.56 -11.39
N SER A 276 -4.17 10.74 -11.66
CA SER A 276 -5.54 11.24 -11.71
C SER A 276 -5.92 11.71 -10.32
N SER A 277 -6.21 13.01 -10.22
CA SER A 277 -6.53 13.79 -9.02
C SER A 277 -7.83 13.39 -8.31
N ASN A 278 -8.42 12.24 -8.64
CA ASN A 278 -9.74 11.82 -8.16
C ASN A 278 -9.74 10.37 -7.66
N PHE A 279 -8.60 9.81 -7.22
CA PHE A 279 -8.55 8.49 -6.61
C PHE A 279 -8.04 8.57 -5.19
N LEU A 280 -8.64 7.77 -4.32
CA LEU A 280 -8.32 7.68 -2.91
C LEU A 280 -8.05 6.22 -2.54
N VAL A 281 -7.20 6.04 -1.53
CA VAL A 281 -6.86 4.71 -0.98
C VAL A 281 -7.19 4.71 0.50
N LYS A 282 -8.00 3.74 0.93
CA LYS A 282 -8.48 3.57 2.31
C LYS A 282 -8.71 2.09 2.62
N ARG A 283 -8.81 1.75 3.90
CA ARG A 283 -9.16 0.41 4.37
C ARG A 283 -10.67 0.28 4.58
N VAL A 284 -11.25 -0.82 4.13
CA VAL A 284 -12.65 -1.17 4.39
C VAL A 284 -12.80 -1.60 5.85
N ILE A 285 -13.60 -0.86 6.62
CA ILE A 285 -13.93 -1.19 8.01
C ILE A 285 -15.33 -1.80 8.10
N GLY A 286 -16.27 -1.31 7.28
CA GLY A 286 -17.64 -1.82 7.20
C GLY A 286 -18.04 -2.17 5.76
N THR A 287 -18.69 -3.31 5.63
CA THR A 287 -19.31 -3.84 4.41
C THR A 287 -20.85 -3.71 4.48
N PRO A 288 -21.59 -3.90 3.37
CA PRO A 288 -23.05 -3.70 3.37
C PRO A 288 -23.77 -4.39 4.54
N GLY A 289 -24.59 -3.62 5.26
CA GLY A 289 -25.35 -4.07 6.43
C GLY A 289 -24.65 -3.91 7.77
N ASP A 290 -23.33 -3.66 7.79
CA ASP A 290 -22.58 -3.53 9.02
C ASP A 290 -22.97 -2.29 9.82
N VAL A 291 -23.00 -2.43 11.14
CA VAL A 291 -23.06 -1.31 12.08
C VAL A 291 -21.65 -1.02 12.57
N VAL A 292 -21.09 0.11 12.17
CA VAL A 292 -19.76 0.57 12.61
C VAL A 292 -19.94 1.73 13.59
N GLU A 293 -19.31 1.63 14.75
CA GLU A 293 -19.43 2.65 15.79
C GLU A 293 -18.13 2.88 16.56
N SER A 294 -17.99 4.10 17.06
CA SER A 294 -16.96 4.53 17.99
C SER A 294 -17.57 5.51 18.98
N ASP A 295 -17.12 5.48 20.23
CA ASP A 295 -17.42 6.50 21.24
C ASP A 295 -16.48 7.70 21.18
N GLY A 296 -15.50 7.69 20.26
CA GLY A 296 -14.49 8.74 20.10
C GLY A 296 -13.34 8.67 21.11
N ASN A 297 -13.32 7.70 22.02
CA ASN A 297 -12.30 7.54 23.06
C ASN A 297 -11.95 6.07 23.32
N GLY A 298 -12.02 5.23 22.28
CA GLY A 298 -11.91 3.78 22.43
C GLY A 298 -11.63 3.05 21.13
N LYS A 299 -12.00 1.77 21.12
CA LYS A 299 -11.87 0.89 19.96
C LYS A 299 -13.03 1.09 18.99
N ILE A 300 -12.79 0.81 17.71
CA ILE A 300 -13.87 0.64 16.75
C ILE A 300 -14.66 -0.62 17.11
N LYS A 301 -15.98 -0.53 17.03
CA LYS A 301 -16.90 -1.67 17.10
C LYS A 301 -17.54 -1.89 15.74
N VAL A 302 -17.61 -3.15 15.32
CA VAL A 302 -18.32 -3.57 14.12
C VAL A 302 -19.31 -4.66 14.53
N ASN A 303 -20.59 -4.44 14.26
CA ASN A 303 -21.70 -5.31 14.68
C ASN A 303 -21.66 -5.62 16.19
N GLY A 304 -21.31 -4.62 17.00
CA GLY A 304 -21.20 -4.72 18.47
C GLY A 304 -19.92 -5.37 19.00
N VAL A 305 -19.02 -5.83 18.13
CA VAL A 305 -17.74 -6.45 18.51
C VAL A 305 -16.60 -5.46 18.38
N GLU A 306 -15.83 -5.26 19.45
CA GLU A 306 -14.63 -4.42 19.42
C GLU A 306 -13.51 -5.09 18.61
N ILE A 307 -12.95 -4.35 17.66
CA ILE A 307 -11.79 -4.78 16.89
C ILE A 307 -10.50 -4.20 17.45
N THR A 308 -9.40 -4.96 17.33
CA THR A 308 -8.05 -4.47 17.64
C THR A 308 -7.29 -4.31 16.34
N GLU A 309 -6.82 -3.11 16.07
CA GLU A 309 -6.32 -2.71 14.76
C GLU A 309 -4.77 -2.58 14.80
N PRO A 310 -4.01 -3.65 14.50
CA PRO A 310 -2.54 -3.62 14.57
C PRO A 310 -1.91 -2.79 13.45
N TYR A 311 -2.69 -2.41 12.43
CA TYR A 311 -2.25 -1.66 11.27
C TYR A 311 -2.29 -0.14 11.46
N LEU A 312 -2.74 0.36 12.62
CA LEU A 312 -2.81 1.80 12.86
C LEU A 312 -1.41 2.43 12.94
N TYR A 313 -1.33 3.68 12.50
CA TYR A 313 -0.14 4.49 12.71
C TYR A 313 0.20 4.54 14.21
N PRO A 314 1.47 4.30 14.61
CA PRO A 314 1.83 4.22 16.02
C PRO A 314 1.39 5.45 16.83
N GLY A 315 0.69 5.22 17.94
CA GLY A 315 0.20 6.28 18.83
C GLY A 315 -1.13 6.92 18.42
N ASN A 316 -1.71 6.55 17.28
CA ASN A 316 -3.06 7.00 16.92
C ASN A 316 -4.14 6.20 17.67
N PRO A 317 -5.17 6.86 18.23
CA PRO A 317 -6.36 6.17 18.66
C PRO A 317 -7.17 5.67 17.43
N PRO A 318 -7.97 4.60 17.57
CA PRO A 318 -8.84 4.11 16.52
C PRO A 318 -9.81 5.17 15.97
N SER A 319 -10.38 6.03 16.81
CA SER A 319 -11.09 7.23 16.38
C SER A 319 -11.19 8.24 17.51
N GLU A 320 -11.01 9.52 17.21
CA GLU A 320 -11.20 10.65 18.13
C GLU A 320 -12.61 11.25 18.02
N MET A 321 -13.39 10.78 17.04
CA MET A 321 -14.76 11.24 16.79
C MET A 321 -15.75 10.14 17.16
N PRO A 322 -16.81 10.47 17.93
CA PRO A 322 -17.91 9.56 18.16
C PRO A 322 -18.79 9.46 16.92
N PHE A 323 -19.15 8.24 16.54
CA PHE A 323 -20.10 8.01 15.45
C PHE A 323 -20.75 6.63 15.58
N LYS A 324 -21.91 6.49 14.93
CA LYS A 324 -22.58 5.21 14.72
C LYS A 324 -23.28 5.24 13.37
N VAL A 325 -22.89 4.34 12.48
CA VAL A 325 -23.41 4.27 11.11
C VAL A 325 -23.80 2.85 10.76
N THR A 326 -24.80 2.72 9.89
CA THR A 326 -25.16 1.44 9.26
C THR A 326 -24.81 1.54 7.78
N VAL A 327 -24.00 0.62 7.27
CA VAL A 327 -23.51 0.65 5.89
C VAL A 327 -24.66 0.25 4.94
N PRO A 328 -25.05 1.11 3.97
CA PRO A 328 -26.10 0.80 3.01
C PRO A 328 -25.74 -0.35 2.06
N ALA A 329 -26.74 -0.84 1.33
CA ALA A 329 -26.53 -1.87 0.31
C ALA A 329 -25.57 -1.37 -0.78
N GLY A 330 -24.64 -2.23 -1.21
CA GLY A 330 -23.68 -1.90 -2.27
C GLY A 330 -22.70 -0.77 -1.94
N LYS A 331 -22.55 -0.39 -0.66
CA LYS A 331 -21.59 0.62 -0.23
C LYS A 331 -20.61 0.10 0.83
N TYR A 332 -19.55 0.86 1.06
CA TYR A 332 -18.50 0.54 2.02
C TYR A 332 -18.22 1.74 2.93
N PHE A 333 -17.95 1.46 4.20
CA PHE A 333 -17.41 2.44 5.14
C PHE A 333 -15.90 2.23 5.27
N VAL A 334 -15.14 3.25 4.90
CA VAL A 334 -13.68 3.17 4.77
C VAL A 334 -12.96 4.16 5.68
N MET A 335 -11.82 3.76 6.24
CA MET A 335 -10.98 4.59 7.10
C MET A 335 -9.52 4.52 6.68
N GLY A 336 -8.77 5.60 6.92
CA GLY A 336 -7.31 5.59 6.76
C GLY A 336 -6.63 4.92 7.93
N ASP A 337 -5.46 4.32 7.71
CA ASP A 337 -4.68 3.69 8.79
C ASP A 337 -3.95 4.73 9.66
N HIS A 338 -3.61 5.90 9.09
CA HIS A 338 -3.16 7.07 9.83
C HIS A 338 -4.39 7.92 10.21
N ARG A 339 -5.09 7.50 11.27
CA ARG A 339 -6.40 8.03 11.68
C ARG A 339 -6.45 9.54 11.87
N SER A 340 -5.39 10.12 12.43
CA SER A 340 -5.26 11.58 12.67
C SER A 340 -4.94 12.37 11.40
N ASN A 341 -4.49 11.71 10.33
CA ASN A 341 -4.08 12.35 9.06
C ASN A 341 -4.92 11.84 7.88
N SER A 342 -6.19 11.52 8.12
CA SER A 342 -7.08 10.91 7.14
C SER A 342 -8.47 11.55 7.15
N ALA A 343 -8.75 12.35 6.12
CA ALA A 343 -10.11 12.74 5.76
C ALA A 343 -10.81 11.55 5.09
N ASP A 344 -11.36 10.66 5.91
CA ASP A 344 -12.08 9.46 5.49
C ASP A 344 -13.58 9.53 5.83
N SER A 345 -14.30 8.41 5.69
CA SER A 345 -15.76 8.32 5.85
C SER A 345 -16.29 9.02 7.09
N ARG A 346 -15.52 9.04 8.19
CA ARG A 346 -15.92 9.67 9.46
C ARG A 346 -16.20 11.17 9.31
N TYR A 347 -15.43 11.87 8.47
CA TYR A 347 -15.58 13.31 8.23
C TYR A 347 -16.75 13.64 7.29
N HIS A 348 -17.29 12.64 6.60
CA HIS A 348 -18.37 12.75 5.63
C HIS A 348 -19.70 12.16 6.14
N ILE A 349 -19.82 11.97 7.45
CA ILE A 349 -21.07 11.47 8.06
C ILE A 349 -22.14 12.56 8.05
N SER A 350 -21.79 13.79 8.42
CA SER A 350 -22.73 14.90 8.55
C SER A 350 -23.23 15.44 7.20
N ASP A 351 -22.43 15.30 6.14
CA ASP A 351 -22.79 15.70 4.78
C ASP A 351 -23.54 14.59 4.00
N GLY A 352 -23.65 13.40 4.58
CA GLY A 352 -24.35 12.25 3.98
C GLY A 352 -23.56 11.49 2.92
N THR A 353 -22.27 11.80 2.73
CA THR A 353 -21.40 11.20 1.70
C THR A 353 -20.37 10.21 2.27
N ALA A 354 -20.57 9.73 3.50
CA ALA A 354 -19.65 8.84 4.22
C ALA A 354 -19.36 7.50 3.53
N PHE A 355 -20.24 7.04 2.64
CA PHE A 355 -20.15 5.68 2.12
C PHE A 355 -19.70 5.66 0.67
N ILE A 356 -18.78 4.76 0.35
CA ILE A 356 -18.25 4.59 -1.01
C ILE A 356 -19.08 3.58 -1.77
N SER A 357 -19.58 3.95 -2.96
CA SER A 357 -20.30 3.02 -3.83
C SER A 357 -19.37 1.92 -4.35
N LYS A 358 -19.89 0.69 -4.47
CA LYS A 358 -19.20 -0.42 -5.12
C LYS A 358 -18.73 -0.06 -6.54
N ASP A 359 -19.51 0.73 -7.26
CA ASP A 359 -19.18 1.13 -8.63
C ASP A 359 -17.97 2.08 -8.72
N ASP A 360 -17.65 2.78 -7.63
CA ASP A 360 -16.46 3.64 -7.56
C ASP A 360 -15.20 2.85 -7.22
N VAL A 361 -15.33 1.63 -6.68
CA VAL A 361 -14.19 0.79 -6.28
C VAL A 361 -13.47 0.24 -7.51
N GLN A 362 -12.21 0.64 -7.67
CA GLN A 362 -11.36 0.20 -8.77
C GLN A 362 -10.76 -1.19 -8.51
N GLY A 363 -10.49 -1.50 -7.24
CA GLY A 363 -10.01 -2.80 -6.79
C GLY A 363 -9.13 -2.72 -5.55
N ASN A 364 -8.69 -3.89 -5.11
CA ASN A 364 -7.93 -4.07 -3.88
C ASN A 364 -6.43 -3.94 -4.15
N VAL A 365 -5.75 -3.16 -3.31
CA VAL A 365 -4.30 -3.06 -3.29
C VAL A 365 -3.73 -4.37 -2.73
N PHE A 366 -2.82 -5.00 -3.47
CA PHE A 366 -2.22 -6.27 -3.05
C PHE A 366 -0.69 -6.25 -2.99
N VAL A 367 -0.04 -5.28 -3.66
CA VAL A 367 1.41 -5.16 -3.71
C VAL A 367 1.86 -3.71 -3.77
N VAL A 368 2.91 -3.40 -3.02
CA VAL A 368 3.76 -2.22 -3.22
C VAL A 368 4.88 -2.64 -4.18
N ALA A 369 4.88 -2.07 -5.38
CA ALA A 369 5.83 -2.41 -6.44
C ALA A 369 7.09 -1.52 -6.43
N TRP A 370 7.00 -0.34 -5.83
CA TRP A 370 8.11 0.63 -5.72
C TRP A 370 7.85 1.57 -4.53
N PRO A 371 8.88 2.04 -3.80
CA PRO A 371 10.32 1.82 -4.00
C PRO A 371 10.80 0.41 -3.62
N LEU A 372 11.96 -0.02 -4.13
CA LEU A 372 12.46 -1.41 -3.93
C LEU A 372 12.71 -1.78 -2.47
N ASN A 373 12.99 -0.79 -1.61
CA ASN A 373 13.15 -0.99 -0.16
C ASN A 373 11.80 -1.18 0.58
N HIS A 374 10.68 -0.89 -0.08
CA HIS A 374 9.32 -1.11 0.42
C HIS A 374 8.54 -2.06 -0.49
N PHE A 375 9.24 -2.81 -1.36
CA PHE A 375 8.60 -3.79 -2.22
C PHE A 375 8.07 -4.97 -1.40
N GLY A 376 6.79 -5.28 -1.56
CA GLY A 376 6.18 -6.37 -0.82
C GLY A 376 4.68 -6.51 -1.07
N LEU A 377 4.15 -7.69 -0.74
CA LEU A 377 2.71 -7.89 -0.67
C LEU A 377 2.15 -7.16 0.56
N LEU A 378 0.93 -6.63 0.43
CA LEU A 378 0.24 -6.06 1.58
C LEU A 378 -0.08 -7.16 2.59
N GLN A 379 0.08 -6.85 3.87
CA GLN A 379 -0.30 -7.76 4.94
C GLN A 379 -1.82 -7.94 4.96
N ASP A 380 -2.25 -9.19 5.04
CA ASP A 380 -3.66 -9.53 5.22
C ASP A 380 -4.11 -9.19 6.66
N GLN A 381 -5.12 -8.33 6.75
CA GLN A 381 -5.71 -7.90 8.01
C GLN A 381 -7.10 -8.51 8.24
N SER A 382 -7.52 -9.49 7.43
CA SER A 382 -8.82 -10.18 7.54
C SER A 382 -9.04 -10.80 8.92
N SER A 383 -7.97 -11.25 9.59
CA SER A 383 -8.03 -11.84 10.93
C SER A 383 -8.58 -10.88 12.00
N VAL A 384 -8.36 -9.57 11.85
CA VAL A 384 -8.93 -8.52 12.72
C VAL A 384 -10.46 -8.56 12.75
N PHE A 385 -11.05 -9.00 11.64
CA PHE A 385 -12.49 -9.00 11.42
C PHE A 385 -13.12 -10.41 11.52
N SER A 386 -12.32 -11.44 11.82
CA SER A 386 -12.74 -12.84 11.79
C SER A 386 -13.79 -13.22 12.84
N SER A 387 -13.85 -12.48 13.96
CA SER A 387 -14.82 -12.69 15.04
C SER A 387 -16.11 -11.88 14.87
N ILE A 388 -16.19 -11.04 13.85
CA ILE A 388 -17.34 -10.16 13.64
C ILE A 388 -18.48 -10.98 13.07
N PRO A 389 -19.67 -10.98 13.71
CA PRO A 389 -20.84 -11.66 13.18
C PRO A 389 -21.31 -11.00 11.88
N GLU A 390 -21.97 -11.78 11.03
CA GLU A 390 -22.66 -11.23 9.86
C GLU A 390 -23.71 -10.18 10.28
N PRO A 391 -23.96 -9.17 9.45
CA PRO A 391 -24.88 -8.09 9.77
C PRO A 391 -26.28 -8.65 10.05
N THR A 392 -26.87 -8.23 11.17
CA THR A 392 -28.19 -8.70 11.62
C THR A 392 -29.33 -7.92 10.93
N SER A 393 -29.03 -6.77 10.34
CA SER A 393 -29.95 -5.92 9.60
C SER A 393 -29.80 -6.13 8.09
N THR A 394 -30.92 -6.27 7.38
CA THR A 394 -30.92 -6.15 5.92
C THR A 394 -30.48 -4.73 5.56
N PRO A 395 -29.45 -4.54 4.72
CA PRO A 395 -29.00 -3.21 4.34
C PRO A 395 -30.16 -2.47 3.66
N SER A 396 -30.45 -1.26 4.13
CA SER A 396 -31.41 -0.40 3.45
C SER A 396 -30.83 0.03 2.09
N GLU A 397 -31.69 0.07 1.06
CA GLU A 397 -31.34 0.54 -0.29
C GLU A 397 -30.93 2.02 -0.31
#